data_AF-A0A1W9SP01-F1
#
_entry.id   AF-A0A1W9SP01-F1
#
_cell.length_a   1.000
_cell.length_b   1.000
_cell.length_c   1.000
_cell.angle_alpha   90.00
_cell.angle_beta   90.00
_cell.angle_gamma   90.00
#
_symmetry.space_group_name_H-M   'P 1'
#
loop_
_entity.id
_entity.type
_entity.pdbx_description
1 polymer ?
#
loop_
_entity_poly.entity_id
_entity_poly.type
_entity_poly.pdbx_seq_one_letter_code
_entity_poly.pdbx_strand_id
1 'polypeptide(L)'
;MENLRKLKNKIELLKKENKNICETQTTNSLVLDLFKNLAWDVFDFKSVIFEKKTEGKKRLDINLKSDNQNVIIEVKRFETELNGAHFEQLMNYVNTVKNCT
;
A
#
# COMPACT_ATOMS: atom_id res chain seq x y z
N MET A 1 -19.65 -7.23 -2.42
CA MET A 1 -19.20 -8.61 -2.75
C MET A 1 -18.68 -8.73 -4.19
N GLU A 2 -19.40 -8.24 -5.21
CA GLU A 2 -18.98 -8.36 -6.63
C GLU A 2 -17.61 -7.72 -6.93
N ASN A 3 -17.35 -6.56 -6.33
CA ASN A 3 -16.11 -5.78 -6.41
C ASN A 3 -14.87 -6.56 -5.95
N LEU A 4 -14.95 -7.21 -4.78
CA LEU A 4 -13.87 -8.09 -4.27
C LEU A 4 -13.65 -9.31 -5.17
N ARG A 5 -14.71 -9.86 -5.78
CA ARG A 5 -14.60 -10.95 -6.76
C ARG A 5 -13.85 -10.51 -8.02
N LYS A 6 -14.13 -9.31 -8.53
CA LYS A 6 -13.41 -8.72 -9.68
C LYS A 6 -11.92 -8.53 -9.38
N LEU A 7 -11.59 -8.01 -8.20
CA LEU A 7 -10.20 -7.85 -7.78
C LEU A 7 -9.47 -9.18 -7.65
N LYS A 8 -10.10 -10.18 -7.03
CA LYS A 8 -9.53 -11.53 -6.93
C LYS A 8 -9.24 -12.12 -8.31
N ASN A 9 -10.18 -12.03 -9.24
CA ASN A 9 -10.00 -12.51 -10.61
C ASN A 9 -8.85 -11.78 -11.33
N LYS A 10 -8.72 -10.47 -11.13
CA LYS A 10 -7.61 -9.67 -11.67
C LYS A 10 -6.26 -10.17 -11.15
N ILE A 11 -6.13 -10.39 -9.84
CA ILE A 11 -4.91 -10.89 -9.21
C ILE A 11 -4.54 -12.27 -9.78
N GLU A 12 -5.50 -13.17 -9.91
CA GLU A 12 -5.25 -14.52 -10.45
C GLU A 12 -4.84 -14.49 -11.93
N LEU A 13 -5.39 -13.57 -12.73
CA LEU A 13 -4.93 -13.33 -14.11
C LEU A 13 -3.47 -12.86 -14.14
N LEU A 14 -3.10 -11.88 -13.31
CA LEU A 14 -1.73 -11.36 -13.25
C LEU A 14 -0.73 -12.44 -12.81
N LYS A 15 -1.11 -13.32 -11.87
CA LYS A 15 -0.29 -14.48 -11.48
C LYS A 15 -0.06 -15.44 -12.64
N LYS A 16 -1.10 -15.75 -13.41
CA LYS A 16 -0.99 -16.67 -14.57
C LYS A 16 -0.12 -16.11 -15.68
N GLU A 17 -0.16 -14.80 -15.89
CA GLU A 17 0.63 -14.13 -16.93
C GLU A 17 2.11 -13.99 -16.55
N ASN A 18 2.50 -14.33 -15.32
CA ASN A 18 3.86 -14.21 -14.77
C ASN A 18 4.49 -12.83 -15.09
N LYS A 19 3.67 -11.78 -15.05
CA LYS A 19 4.12 -10.44 -15.39
C LYS A 19 5.05 -9.93 -14.30
N ASN A 20 6.19 -9.40 -14.73
CA ASN A 20 7.07 -8.62 -13.88
C ASN A 20 6.44 -7.23 -13.66
N ILE A 21 5.74 -7.08 -12.53
CA ILE A 21 4.97 -5.87 -12.21
C ILE A 21 5.72 -5.13 -11.10
N CYS A 22 6.26 -3.94 -11.43
CA CYS A 22 7.01 -3.15 -10.47
C CYS A 22 6.11 -2.57 -9.36
N GLU A 23 6.71 -2.08 -8.27
CA GLU A 23 5.99 -1.51 -7.11
C GLU A 23 5.02 -0.39 -7.49
N THR A 24 5.39 0.51 -8.40
CA THR A 24 4.50 1.56 -8.90
C THR A 24 3.28 0.99 -9.62
N GLN A 25 3.48 -0.06 -10.42
CA GLN A 25 2.38 -0.72 -11.12
C GLN A 25 1.50 -1.51 -10.15
N THR A 26 2.07 -2.19 -9.15
CA THR A 26 1.33 -2.85 -8.07
C THR A 26 0.48 -1.83 -7.30
N THR A 27 1.06 -0.68 -6.98
CA THR A 27 0.37 0.43 -6.29
C THR A 27 -0.84 0.90 -7.08
N ASN A 28 -0.63 1.26 -8.35
CA ASN A 28 -1.67 1.86 -9.18
C ASN A 28 -2.76 0.85 -9.59
N SER A 29 -2.38 -0.39 -9.87
CA SER A 29 -3.29 -1.39 -10.45
C SER A 29 -3.94 -2.32 -9.43
N LEU A 30 -3.39 -2.45 -8.22
CA LEU A 30 -3.91 -3.38 -7.21
C LEU A 30 -4.25 -2.68 -5.90
N VAL A 31 -3.34 -1.87 -5.36
CA VAL A 31 -3.54 -1.24 -4.04
C VAL A 31 -4.63 -0.16 -4.10
N LEU A 32 -4.58 0.75 -5.09
CA LEU A 32 -5.63 1.76 -5.26
C LEU A 32 -6.98 1.13 -5.64
N ASP A 33 -6.96 0.09 -6.47
CA ASP A 33 -8.19 -0.64 -6.81
C ASP A 33 -8.76 -1.37 -5.58
N LEU A 34 -7.94 -1.91 -4.69
CA LEU A 34 -8.39 -2.49 -3.42
C LEU A 34 -9.18 -1.46 -2.60
N PHE A 35 -8.65 -0.25 -2.44
CA PHE A 35 -9.34 0.81 -1.71
C PHE A 35 -10.70 1.16 -2.31
N LYS A 36 -10.77 1.37 -3.64
CA LYS A 36 -12.04 1.58 -4.34
C LYS A 36 -13.04 0.46 -4.08
N ASN A 37 -12.58 -0.80 -4.11
CA ASN A 37 -13.45 -1.96 -3.94
C ASN A 37 -13.92 -2.16 -2.47
N LEU A 38 -13.16 -1.65 -1.51
CA LEU A 38 -13.53 -1.61 -0.09
C LEU A 38 -14.43 -0.41 0.27
N ALA A 39 -14.84 0.39 -0.72
CA ALA A 39 -15.49 1.69 -0.50
C ALA A 39 -14.67 2.62 0.40
N TRP A 40 -13.35 2.44 0.40
CA TRP A 40 -12.42 3.28 1.11
C TRP A 40 -11.97 4.36 0.14
N ASP A 41 -12.51 5.58 0.29
CA ASP A 41 -12.06 6.69 -0.52
C ASP A 41 -10.72 7.19 0.02
N VAL A 42 -9.64 6.82 -0.67
CA VAL A 42 -8.31 7.33 -0.33
C VAL A 42 -8.21 8.84 -0.49
N PHE A 43 -9.08 9.49 -1.26
CA PHE A 43 -9.11 10.94 -1.42
C PHE A 43 -9.92 11.67 -0.34
N ASP A 44 -10.66 10.94 0.51
CA ASP A 44 -11.41 11.49 1.67
C ASP A 44 -10.51 11.64 2.93
N PHE A 45 -9.21 11.37 2.80
CA PHE A 45 -8.26 11.65 3.86
C PHE A 45 -7.82 13.12 3.81
N LYS A 46 -7.78 13.78 4.98
CA LYS A 46 -7.27 15.15 5.13
C LYS A 46 -5.90 15.35 4.48
N SER A 47 -5.10 14.30 4.44
CA SER A 47 -3.90 14.25 3.62
C SER A 47 -3.60 12.84 3.14
N VAL A 48 -3.30 12.73 1.84
CA VAL A 48 -2.66 11.56 1.23
C VAL A 48 -1.26 11.97 0.82
N ILE A 49 -0.25 11.26 1.35
CA ILE A 49 1.13 11.49 0.97
C ILE A 49 1.64 10.22 0.31
N PHE A 50 1.74 10.28 -1.02
CA PHE A 50 2.51 9.32 -1.79
C PHE A 50 3.98 9.66 -1.59
N GLU A 51 4.80 8.65 -1.31
CA GLU A 51 6.26 8.78 -1.21
C GLU A 51 6.73 9.69 -0.05
N LYS A 52 6.37 9.34 1.18
CA LYS A 52 6.80 10.11 2.37
C LYS A 52 8.24 9.76 2.75
N LYS A 53 9.15 10.74 2.73
CA LYS A 53 10.48 10.60 3.35
C LYS A 53 10.34 10.63 4.87
N THR A 54 10.82 9.60 5.57
CA THR A 54 10.91 9.62 7.03
C THR A 54 12.23 10.22 7.49
N GLU A 55 12.34 10.64 8.75
CA GLU A 55 13.54 11.30 9.33
C GLU A 55 14.84 10.49 9.13
N GLY A 56 14.74 9.18 8.88
CA GLY A 56 15.85 8.28 8.55
C GLY A 56 16.17 8.11 7.06
N LYS A 57 15.74 9.01 6.16
CA LYS A 57 15.89 8.94 4.68
C LYS A 57 15.21 7.77 3.97
N LYS A 58 14.49 6.89 4.68
CA LYS A 58 13.72 5.81 4.06
C LYS A 58 12.39 6.36 3.53
N ARG A 59 12.00 5.89 2.35
CA ARG A 59 10.79 6.34 1.65
C ARG A 59 9.69 5.33 1.89
N LEU A 60 8.58 5.80 2.46
CA LEU A 60 7.33 5.05 2.59
C LEU A 60 6.48 5.27 1.34
N ASP A 61 5.87 4.20 0.82
CA ASP A 61 5.10 4.30 -0.42
C ASP A 61 3.81 5.11 -0.27
N ILE A 62 2.97 4.80 0.72
CA ILE A 62 1.72 5.52 0.96
C ILE A 62 1.51 5.78 2.46
N ASN A 63 1.19 7.02 2.80
CA ASN A 63 0.69 7.41 4.12
C ASN A 63 -0.67 8.13 3.99
N LEU A 64 -1.72 7.53 4.54
CA LEU A 64 -3.07 8.10 4.60
C LEU A 64 -3.34 8.62 6.02
N LYS A 65 -3.57 9.93 6.17
CA LYS A 65 -3.80 10.54 7.48
C LYS A 65 -5.18 11.20 7.55
N SER A 66 -5.95 10.78 8.56
CA SER A 66 -7.19 11.41 9.02
C SER A 66 -6.99 11.91 10.46
N ASP A 67 -8.01 12.57 11.04
CA ASP A 67 -7.93 13.08 12.41
C ASP A 67 -7.66 12.00 13.45
N ASN A 68 -8.23 10.81 13.25
CA ASN A 68 -8.23 9.74 14.25
C ASN A 68 -7.44 8.51 13.79
N GLN A 69 -6.91 8.49 12.57
CA GLN A 69 -6.25 7.32 12.00
C GLN A 69 -5.09 7.72 11.09
N ASN A 70 -3.99 6.98 11.20
CA ASN A 70 -2.87 7.04 10.27
C ASN A 70 -2.61 5.63 9.72
N VAL A 71 -2.79 5.46 8.42
CA VAL A 71 -2.61 4.18 7.72
C VAL A 71 -1.35 4.27 6.88
N ILE A 72 -0.44 3.33 7.11
CA ILE A 72 0.86 3.21 6.46
C ILE A 72 0.81 1.98 5.58
N ILE A 73 1.14 2.12 4.30
CA ILE A 73 1.18 1.01 3.34
C ILE A 73 2.55 1.01 2.68
N GLU A 74 3.22 -0.13 2.77
CA GLU A 74 4.44 -0.45 2.03
C GLU A 74 4.07 -1.45 0.94
N VAL A 75 4.42 -1.14 -0.31
CA VAL A 75 4.08 -1.92 -1.48
C VAL A 75 5.34 -2.62 -1.99
N LYS A 76 5.22 -3.89 -2.35
CA LYS A 76 6.29 -4.66 -2.99
C LYS A 76 5.91 -5.01 -4.43
N ARG A 77 6.90 -5.46 -5.20
CA ARG A 77 6.65 -5.99 -6.55
C ARG A 77 5.68 -7.15 -6.45
N PHE A 78 4.88 -7.36 -7.49
CA PHE A 78 3.78 -8.32 -7.43
C PHE A 78 4.25 -9.75 -7.17
N GLU A 79 5.40 -10.12 -7.73
CA GLU A 79 6.04 -11.42 -7.57
C GLU A 79 6.76 -11.60 -6.22
N THR A 80 6.87 -10.55 -5.41
CA THR A 80 7.57 -10.61 -4.13
C THR A 80 6.72 -11.35 -3.10
N GLU A 81 7.23 -12.46 -2.60
CA GLU A 81 6.66 -13.12 -1.44
C GLU A 81 6.96 -12.30 -0.18
N LEU A 82 5.91 -11.95 0.57
CA LEU A 82 6.06 -11.20 1.81
C LEU A 82 6.69 -12.08 2.89
N ASN A 83 7.60 -11.51 3.68
CA ASN A 83 8.36 -12.23 4.70
C ASN A 83 8.59 -11.32 5.92
N GLY A 84 9.29 -11.84 6.93
CA GLY A 84 9.56 -11.12 8.19
C GLY A 84 10.29 -9.80 8.00
N ALA A 85 11.24 -9.70 7.08
CA ALA A 85 11.98 -8.47 6.82
C ALA A 85 11.09 -7.35 6.26
N HIS A 86 10.11 -7.70 5.44
CA HIS A 86 9.10 -6.75 4.94
C HIS A 86 8.21 -6.22 6.07
N PHE A 87 7.84 -7.09 7.02
CA PHE A 87 7.09 -6.68 8.20
C PHE A 87 7.91 -5.77 9.12
N GLU A 88 9.18 -6.11 9.37
CA GLU A 88 10.10 -5.26 10.14
C GLU A 88 10.28 -3.89 9.51
N GLN A 89 10.39 -3.81 8.17
CA GLN A 89 10.45 -2.54 7.46
C GLN A 89 9.20 -1.68 7.73
N LEU A 90 8.00 -2.27 7.64
CA LEU A 90 6.75 -1.59 7.92
C LEU A 90 6.68 -1.09 9.38
N MET A 91 7.10 -1.93 10.33
CA MET A 91 7.12 -1.57 11.76
C MET A 91 8.10 -0.42 12.07
N ASN A 92 9.23 -0.35 11.37
CA ASN A 92 10.15 0.76 11.49
C ASN A 92 9.50 2.09 11.07
N TYR A 93 8.65 2.09 10.03
CA TYR A 93 7.91 3.28 9.64
C TYR A 93 6.87 3.68 10.69
N VAL A 94 6.12 2.72 11.24
CA VAL A 94 5.16 2.98 12.32
C VAL A 94 5.83 3.67 13.50
N ASN A 95 6.99 3.16 13.93
CA ASN A 95 7.73 3.73 15.05
C ASN A 95 8.29 5.13 14.74
N THR A 96 8.70 5.37 13.50
CA THR A 96 9.22 6.68 13.10
C THR A 96 8.10 7.72 13.01
N VAL A 97 6.95 7.37 12.44
CA VAL A 97 5.83 8.31 12.25
C VAL A 97 5.15 8.67 13.57
N LYS A 98 5.14 7.77 14.56
CA LYS A 98 4.62 8.05 15.92
C LYS A 98 5.43 9.08 16.69
N ASN A 99 6.73 9.18 16.43
CA ASN A 99 7.61 10.10 17.15
C ASN A 99 7.60 11.54 16.58
N CYS A 100 6.89 11.78 15.46
CA CYS A 100 6.78 13.08 14.80
C CYS A 100 5.43 13.79 15.05
N THR A 101 4.61 13.28 15.97
CA THR A 101 3.34 13.88 16.43
C THR A 101 3.45 14.25 17.89
#